data_AF-A0A7V1M616-F1
#
_entry.id   AF-A0A7V1M616-F1
#
_cell.length_a   1.000
_cell.length_b   1.000
_cell.length_c   1.000
_cell.angle_alpha   90.00
_cell.angle_beta   90.00
_cell.angle_gamma   90.00
#
_symmetry.space_group_name_H-M   'P 1'
#
loop_
_entity.id
_entity.type
_entity.pdbx_description
1 polymer ?
#
loop_
_entity_poly.entity_id
_entity_poly.type
_entity_poly.pdbx_seq_one_letter_code
_entity_poly.pdbx_strand_id
1 'polypeptide(L)'
;MVRVKTWLCAVVPLLLLVPLRAAPIYTENFEGATQTVDWDQNTGGSWLDLNVPFQATLPADWIYGNDGWGLSSGWDVISLQPYAYEGRSFHSWAIYDSHKAASPTIFLNPGRYRLSFWLRMGSLNPQDDVPGGATWVEWGVLKKENGLDDQQPGAPGWSKSPIPQGERIGWTYFTVTFDIATAGEYRVGFKVGSITPRGVFANVDNLVLESAVALSGTVTLGDYGGDYTRQSVTVRVLNPADHSDVKAEVSVPLASDGAYEVTDLSVTAGTYDIALKAAHWLTTIVPGVTLPGGTANATLRNGDIDGDDEVTLFDFGALAAAFGSVPGDSNWNPNADLDGDEEVTLFDFGVLVRNFGEIGDQ
;
A
#
# COMPACT_ATOMS: atom_id res chain seq x y z
N MET A 1 -60.04 -30.74 -3.27
CA MET A 1 -59.03 -30.16 -2.35
C MET A 1 -57.66 -30.42 -2.94
N VAL A 2 -57.06 -29.41 -3.58
CA VAL A 2 -55.70 -29.51 -4.14
C VAL A 2 -54.79 -28.63 -3.29
N ARG A 3 -53.79 -29.24 -2.63
CA ARG A 3 -52.76 -28.53 -1.86
C ARG A 3 -51.67 -28.04 -2.80
N VAL A 4 -51.50 -26.73 -2.90
CA VAL A 4 -50.34 -26.11 -3.55
C VAL A 4 -49.24 -25.96 -2.49
N LYS A 5 -48.08 -26.60 -2.72
CA LYS A 5 -46.85 -26.39 -1.94
C LYS A 5 -46.08 -25.22 -2.54
N THR A 6 -46.00 -24.11 -1.83
CA THR A 6 -45.07 -23.02 -2.12
C THR A 6 -43.68 -23.37 -1.62
N TRP A 7 -42.70 -23.40 -2.53
CA TRP A 7 -41.29 -23.47 -2.20
C TRP A 7 -40.77 -22.03 -2.02
N LEU A 8 -40.38 -21.66 -0.81
CA LEU A 8 -39.57 -20.46 -0.59
C LEU A 8 -38.12 -20.81 -0.94
N CYS A 9 -37.61 -20.28 -2.05
CA CYS A 9 -36.17 -20.24 -2.29
C CYS A 9 -35.57 -19.18 -1.35
N ALA A 10 -34.82 -19.64 -0.34
CA ALA A 10 -33.97 -18.76 0.45
C ALA A 10 -32.82 -18.29 -0.46
N VAL A 11 -32.85 -17.01 -0.84
CA VAL A 11 -31.68 -16.35 -1.43
C VAL A 11 -30.72 -16.07 -0.27
N VAL A 12 -29.67 -16.88 -0.15
CA VAL A 12 -28.54 -16.58 0.72
C VAL A 12 -27.73 -15.50 0.00
N PRO A 13 -27.61 -14.27 0.53
CA PRO A 13 -26.68 -13.32 -0.04
C PRO A 13 -25.27 -13.83 0.26
N LEU A 14 -24.59 -14.27 -0.79
CA LEU A 14 -23.15 -14.50 -0.76
C LEU A 14 -22.49 -13.14 -0.54
N LEU A 15 -22.23 -12.77 0.72
CA LEU A 15 -21.28 -11.70 1.02
C LEU A 15 -19.92 -12.16 0.49
N LEU A 16 -19.57 -11.69 -0.71
CA LEU A 16 -18.18 -11.64 -1.11
C LEU A 16 -17.45 -10.78 -0.07
N LEU A 17 -16.68 -11.44 0.79
CA LEU A 17 -15.66 -10.79 1.62
C LEU A 17 -14.64 -10.17 0.66
N VAL A 18 -14.92 -8.96 0.21
CA VAL A 18 -13.90 -8.10 -0.39
C VAL A 18 -12.99 -7.71 0.78
N PRO A 19 -11.68 -8.03 0.76
CA PRO A 19 -10.78 -7.53 1.79
C PRO A 19 -10.79 -6.00 1.69
N LEU A 20 -11.48 -5.35 2.62
CA LEU A 20 -11.54 -3.90 2.70
C LEU A 20 -10.23 -3.41 3.32
N ARG A 21 -9.52 -2.61 2.52
CA ARG A 21 -8.26 -1.96 2.85
C ARG A 21 -8.50 -0.80 3.83
N ALA A 22 -7.42 -0.16 4.30
CA ALA A 22 -7.44 1.03 5.16
C ALA A 22 -8.52 2.04 4.77
N ALA A 23 -8.99 2.84 5.74
CA ALA A 23 -9.51 4.15 5.37
C ALA A 23 -8.42 4.87 4.57
N PRO A 24 -8.68 5.31 3.32
CA PRO A 24 -7.65 5.94 2.52
C PRO A 24 -7.10 7.18 3.22
N ILE A 25 -5.79 7.37 3.12
CA ILE A 25 -5.10 8.59 3.55
C ILE A 25 -5.64 9.79 2.77
N TYR A 26 -5.92 9.58 1.49
CA TYR A 26 -6.52 10.58 0.63
C TYR A 26 -7.38 9.92 -0.44
N THR A 27 -8.53 10.53 -0.73
CA THR A 27 -9.38 10.15 -1.85
C THR A 27 -9.77 11.38 -2.67
N GLU A 28 -9.87 11.21 -3.98
CA GLU A 28 -10.48 12.20 -4.86
C GLU A 28 -11.32 11.49 -5.93
N ASN A 29 -12.61 11.82 -5.97
CA ASN A 29 -13.56 11.27 -6.94
C ASN A 29 -13.96 12.31 -8.01
N PHE A 30 -13.32 13.48 -8.00
CA PHE A 30 -13.48 14.59 -8.96
C PHE A 30 -14.95 14.91 -9.29
N GLU A 31 -15.86 14.72 -8.32
CA GLU A 31 -17.28 15.00 -8.51
C GLU A 31 -17.48 16.49 -8.82
N GLY A 32 -18.10 16.80 -9.96
CA GLY A 32 -18.36 18.18 -10.39
C GLY A 32 -17.18 18.90 -11.03
N ALA A 33 -16.01 18.27 -11.14
CA ALA A 33 -14.81 18.85 -11.77
C ALA A 33 -14.78 18.74 -13.31
N THR A 34 -15.91 18.39 -13.95
CA THR A 34 -15.94 18.24 -15.40
C THR A 34 -16.26 19.53 -16.14
N GLN A 35 -15.28 20.02 -16.90
CA GLN A 35 -15.55 20.62 -18.21
C GLN A 35 -15.15 19.61 -19.28
N THR A 36 -16.11 18.90 -19.83
CA THR A 36 -15.91 18.19 -21.09
C THR A 36 -16.25 19.14 -22.23
N VAL A 37 -15.24 19.49 -23.02
CA VAL A 37 -15.44 19.52 -24.47
C VAL A 37 -15.41 18.06 -24.88
N ASP A 38 -16.54 17.48 -25.28
CA ASP A 38 -16.54 16.16 -25.92
C ASP A 38 -15.85 16.31 -27.27
N TRP A 39 -14.56 16.01 -27.31
CA TRP A 39 -13.75 16.23 -28.52
C TRP A 39 -14.09 15.22 -29.63
N ASP A 40 -14.64 14.05 -29.30
CA ASP A 40 -15.19 13.13 -30.31
C ASP A 40 -16.36 13.79 -31.08
N GLN A 41 -17.00 14.81 -30.49
CA GLN A 41 -17.99 15.69 -31.14
C GLN A 41 -17.41 17.02 -31.63
N ASN A 42 -16.16 17.36 -31.28
CA ASN A 42 -15.48 18.55 -31.75
C ASN A 42 -14.68 18.26 -33.04
N THR A 43 -15.42 18.09 -34.13
CA THR A 43 -14.87 17.85 -35.48
C THR A 43 -14.29 19.11 -36.15
N GLY A 44 -13.78 20.08 -35.36
CA GLY A 44 -13.36 21.39 -35.86
C GLY A 44 -14.51 22.34 -36.20
N GLY A 45 -15.69 22.14 -35.60
CA GLY A 45 -16.88 22.97 -35.80
C GLY A 45 -17.54 23.46 -34.50
N SER A 46 -16.95 23.18 -33.34
CA SER A 46 -17.50 23.61 -32.05
C SER A 46 -17.10 25.05 -31.73
N TRP A 47 -18.02 25.77 -31.08
CA TRP A 47 -17.91 27.17 -30.70
C TRP A 47 -17.05 27.31 -29.43
N LEU A 48 -16.63 26.16 -28.88
CA LEU A 48 -15.68 25.97 -27.78
C LEU A 48 -14.23 25.81 -28.28
N ASP A 49 -14.00 25.90 -29.60
CA ASP A 49 -12.70 26.16 -30.21
C ASP A 49 -12.28 27.62 -29.93
N LEU A 50 -12.30 27.98 -28.65
CA LEU A 50 -11.94 29.30 -28.19
C LEU A 50 -10.43 29.30 -28.02
N ASN A 51 -9.79 30.31 -28.62
CA ASN A 51 -8.38 30.68 -28.49
C ASN A 51 -7.95 31.02 -27.04
N VAL A 52 -8.54 30.41 -26.02
CA VAL A 52 -8.11 30.50 -24.63
C VAL A 52 -7.49 29.17 -24.27
N PRO A 53 -6.16 29.12 -24.13
CA PRO A 53 -5.50 27.90 -23.74
C PRO A 53 -5.75 27.66 -22.24
N PHE A 54 -5.77 26.38 -21.82
CA PHE A 54 -5.57 25.96 -20.42
C PHE A 54 -6.72 26.12 -19.42
N GLN A 55 -7.88 25.46 -19.61
CA GLN A 55 -8.88 25.38 -18.53
C GLN A 55 -9.27 23.94 -18.21
N ALA A 56 -8.77 23.45 -17.07
CA ALA A 56 -9.33 22.30 -16.36
C ALA A 56 -10.04 22.84 -15.12
N THR A 57 -11.30 22.45 -14.90
CA THR A 57 -11.94 22.66 -13.59
C THR A 57 -11.32 21.66 -12.63
N LEU A 58 -10.54 22.14 -11.67
CA LEU A 58 -9.96 21.31 -10.63
C LEU A 58 -10.73 21.52 -9.32
N PRO A 59 -10.79 20.52 -8.42
CA PRO A 59 -11.28 20.75 -7.06
C PRO A 59 -10.48 21.87 -6.39
N ALA A 60 -11.07 22.55 -5.41
CA ALA A 60 -10.37 23.59 -4.66
C ALA A 60 -9.03 23.04 -4.10
N ASP A 61 -7.99 23.87 -4.13
CA ASP A 61 -6.63 23.60 -3.61
C ASP A 61 -5.77 22.58 -4.38
N TRP A 62 -6.28 22.02 -5.47
CA TRP A 62 -5.45 21.40 -6.50
C TRP A 62 -4.60 22.46 -7.21
N ILE A 63 -3.40 22.06 -7.62
CA ILE A 63 -2.44 22.92 -8.29
C ILE A 63 -2.20 22.38 -9.69
N TYR A 64 -1.86 23.25 -10.64
CA TYR A 64 -1.53 22.84 -12.00
C TYR A 64 -0.35 23.64 -12.55
N GLY A 65 0.26 23.13 -13.62
CA GLY A 65 1.38 23.77 -14.30
C GLY A 65 1.46 23.34 -15.76
N ASN A 66 2.09 24.17 -16.58
CA ASN A 66 2.35 23.91 -17.98
C ASN A 66 3.81 24.24 -18.34
N ASP A 67 4.43 23.48 -19.23
CA ASP A 67 5.85 23.59 -19.57
C ASP A 67 6.12 24.38 -20.89
N GLY A 68 5.11 24.89 -21.61
CA GLY A 68 5.31 25.45 -22.96
C GLY A 68 5.00 26.93 -23.14
N TRP A 69 5.69 27.46 -24.16
CA TRP A 69 5.64 28.83 -24.67
C TRP A 69 5.93 29.96 -23.67
N GLY A 70 6.65 29.68 -22.58
CA GLY A 70 7.14 30.72 -21.67
C GLY A 70 6.04 31.40 -20.84
N LEU A 71 4.88 30.76 -20.72
CA LEU A 71 3.90 31.11 -19.70
C LEU A 71 4.30 30.40 -18.41
N SER A 72 4.86 31.16 -17.48
CA SER A 72 5.21 30.69 -16.14
C SER A 72 4.02 30.00 -15.49
N SER A 73 4.26 28.79 -14.96
CA SER A 73 3.43 28.07 -13.97
C SER A 73 2.53 29.01 -13.16
N GLY A 74 1.25 29.09 -13.53
CA GLY A 74 0.25 29.95 -12.90
C GLY A 74 -0.56 29.18 -11.87
N TRP A 75 -0.70 29.77 -10.68
CA TRP A 75 -1.47 29.24 -9.56
C TRP A 75 -2.85 29.88 -9.55
N ASP A 76 -3.84 29.33 -10.27
CA ASP A 76 -5.19 29.90 -10.21
C ASP A 76 -6.30 28.86 -10.22
N VAL A 77 -7.18 28.92 -9.22
CA VAL A 77 -8.46 28.20 -9.22
C VAL A 77 -9.34 28.83 -10.30
N ILE A 78 -9.65 28.08 -11.37
CA ILE A 78 -10.64 28.54 -12.36
C ILE A 78 -12.04 28.23 -11.80
N SER A 79 -12.59 29.22 -11.10
CA SER A 79 -14.02 29.27 -10.79
C SER A 79 -14.76 29.96 -11.93
N LEU A 80 -15.62 29.24 -12.68
CA LEU A 80 -16.73 29.84 -13.43
C LEU A 80 -17.97 28.92 -13.50
N GLN A 81 -19.14 29.52 -13.20
CA GLN A 81 -20.53 29.01 -13.28
C GLN A 81 -21.02 28.78 -14.74
N PRO A 82 -22.29 28.39 -15.00
CA PRO A 82 -23.08 27.26 -14.53
C PRO A 82 -23.57 26.44 -15.75
N TYR A 83 -22.86 25.37 -16.14
CA TYR A 83 -23.38 24.42 -17.12
C TYR A 83 -23.24 23.02 -16.55
N ALA A 84 -24.37 22.42 -16.20
CA ALA A 84 -24.44 21.08 -15.66
C ALA A 84 -24.23 20.06 -16.78
N TYR A 85 -23.12 19.32 -16.71
CA TYR A 85 -22.91 18.12 -17.50
C TYR A 85 -22.32 17.01 -16.62
N GLU A 86 -22.70 15.78 -16.93
CA GLU A 86 -22.49 14.60 -16.11
C GLU A 86 -21.08 14.01 -16.33
N GLY A 87 -20.24 14.05 -15.29
CA GLY A 87 -18.99 13.30 -15.22
C GLY A 87 -18.23 13.55 -13.92
N ARG A 88 -17.30 12.64 -13.58
CA ARG A 88 -16.62 12.57 -12.27
C ARG A 88 -15.10 12.44 -12.40
N SER A 89 -14.48 13.07 -13.40
CA SER A 89 -13.04 12.82 -13.67
C SER A 89 -12.27 14.10 -13.91
N PHE A 90 -11.03 14.16 -13.39
CA PHE A 90 -10.02 15.12 -13.83
C PHE A 90 -9.76 14.95 -15.32
N HIS A 91 -9.67 16.03 -16.08
CA HIS A 91 -9.30 16.02 -17.50
C HIS A 91 -8.10 16.94 -17.73
N SER A 92 -7.07 16.42 -18.41
CA SER A 92 -5.93 17.19 -18.85
C SER A 92 -5.50 16.76 -20.24
N TRP A 93 -4.98 17.69 -21.03
CA TRP A 93 -4.53 17.44 -22.39
C TRP A 93 -3.31 18.29 -22.73
N ALA A 94 -2.52 17.90 -23.73
CA ALA A 94 -1.36 18.66 -24.16
C ALA A 94 -1.11 18.52 -25.67
N ILE A 95 -0.64 19.61 -26.30
CA ILE A 95 -0.17 19.66 -27.69
C ILE A 95 1.18 20.38 -27.69
N TYR A 96 2.23 19.77 -28.24
CA TYR A 96 3.60 20.33 -28.25
C TYR A 96 4.11 20.79 -26.87
N ASP A 97 3.66 20.14 -25.80
CA ASP A 97 3.86 20.59 -24.43
C ASP A 97 3.55 19.47 -23.40
N SER A 98 3.63 19.78 -22.10
CA SER A 98 3.10 18.96 -21.02
C SER A 98 2.37 19.74 -19.94
N HIS A 99 1.23 19.21 -19.51
CA HIS A 99 0.43 19.73 -18.42
C HIS A 99 0.58 18.83 -17.19
N LYS A 100 0.65 19.47 -16.01
CA LYS A 100 0.78 18.82 -14.70
C LYS A 100 -0.37 19.27 -13.83
N ALA A 101 -0.93 18.38 -13.03
CA ALA A 101 -1.82 18.74 -11.94
C ALA A 101 -1.54 17.87 -10.72
N ALA A 102 -1.73 18.41 -9.52
CA ALA A 102 -1.54 17.67 -8.29
C ALA A 102 -2.52 18.07 -7.21
N SER A 103 -2.83 17.09 -6.34
CA SER A 103 -3.72 17.20 -5.20
C SER A 103 -3.31 18.32 -4.24
N PRO A 104 -4.18 18.70 -3.29
CA PRO A 104 -3.77 19.39 -2.07
C PRO A 104 -2.65 18.64 -1.36
N THR A 105 -2.02 19.31 -0.40
CA THR A 105 -0.92 18.71 0.34
C THR A 105 -1.41 17.62 1.30
N ILE A 106 -0.71 16.50 1.32
CA ILE A 106 -0.94 15.33 2.15
C ILE A 106 0.34 15.07 2.95
N PHE A 107 0.25 14.95 4.27
CA PHE A 107 1.42 14.62 5.09
C PHE A 107 1.66 13.11 5.07
N LEU A 108 2.87 12.69 4.68
CA LEU A 108 3.28 11.27 4.65
C LEU A 108 4.54 11.07 5.50
N ASN A 109 4.57 9.97 6.25
CA ASN A 109 5.76 9.50 6.97
C ASN A 109 6.59 8.55 6.10
N PRO A 110 7.85 8.25 6.46
CA PRO A 110 8.60 7.19 5.81
C PRO A 110 7.82 5.86 5.87
N GLY A 111 7.79 5.13 4.77
CA GLY A 111 7.04 3.88 4.65
C GLY A 111 6.58 3.59 3.23
N ARG A 112 5.94 2.44 3.04
CA ARG A 112 5.40 2.01 1.75
C ARG A 112 3.92 2.34 1.62
N TYR A 113 3.55 2.92 0.50
CA TYR A 113 2.20 3.39 0.18
C TYR A 113 1.71 2.76 -1.12
N ARG A 114 0.39 2.77 -1.28
CA ARG A 114 -0.30 2.34 -2.49
C ARG A 114 -1.16 3.48 -3.00
N LEU A 115 -0.99 3.80 -4.27
CA LEU A 115 -1.86 4.71 -5.00
C LEU A 115 -2.69 3.90 -6.00
N SER A 116 -3.99 4.11 -6.02
CA SER A 116 -4.90 3.47 -6.97
C SER A 116 -5.79 4.51 -7.63
N PHE A 117 -6.11 4.33 -8.91
CA PHE A 117 -6.93 5.25 -9.69
C PHE A 117 -7.46 4.59 -10.96
N TRP A 118 -8.55 5.11 -11.49
CA TRP A 118 -9.00 4.85 -12.85
C TRP A 118 -8.40 5.89 -13.80
N LEU A 119 -7.93 5.44 -14.95
CA LEU A 119 -7.38 6.29 -16.00
C LEU A 119 -7.94 5.88 -17.37
N ARG A 120 -8.28 6.87 -18.20
CA ARG A 120 -8.39 6.67 -19.65
C ARG A 120 -7.54 7.72 -20.37
N MET A 121 -7.06 7.38 -21.56
CA MET A 121 -6.26 8.30 -22.37
C MET A 121 -6.43 8.04 -23.86
N GLY A 122 -6.14 9.04 -24.67
CA GLY A 122 -6.21 8.90 -26.12
C GLY A 122 -5.64 10.11 -26.84
N SER A 123 -5.72 10.08 -28.18
CA SER A 123 -5.39 11.24 -28.99
C SER A 123 -6.51 12.26 -28.90
N LEU A 124 -6.18 13.54 -29.02
CA LEU A 124 -7.20 14.55 -29.27
C LEU A 124 -7.87 14.26 -30.61
N ASN A 125 -7.18 13.94 -31.70
CA ASN A 125 -7.86 13.64 -32.96
C ASN A 125 -8.46 12.21 -33.00
N PRO A 126 -9.81 12.04 -33.10
CA PRO A 126 -10.45 10.71 -33.08
C PRO A 126 -10.08 9.83 -34.27
N GLN A 127 -9.63 10.44 -35.37
CA GLN A 127 -9.29 9.74 -36.62
C GLN A 127 -7.91 9.08 -36.59
N ASP A 128 -7.09 9.36 -35.57
CA ASP A 128 -5.69 8.96 -35.56
C ASP A 128 -5.44 7.57 -34.89
N ASP A 129 -6.48 6.92 -34.32
CA ASP A 129 -6.55 5.58 -33.67
C ASP A 129 -5.48 5.23 -32.60
N VAL A 130 -4.35 5.93 -32.59
CA VAL A 130 -3.21 5.81 -31.70
C VAL A 130 -2.68 7.23 -31.46
N PRO A 131 -2.52 7.68 -30.20
CA PRO A 131 -1.86 8.94 -29.90
C PRO A 131 -0.38 8.79 -30.26
N GLY A 132 -0.06 9.06 -31.53
CA GLY A 132 1.22 8.71 -32.17
C GLY A 132 2.41 8.87 -31.22
N GLY A 133 3.25 7.83 -31.13
CA GLY A 133 4.08 7.41 -29.99
C GLY A 133 5.07 8.40 -29.33
N ALA A 134 4.88 9.69 -29.49
CA ALA A 134 5.57 10.77 -28.79
C ALA A 134 4.61 11.51 -27.81
N THR A 135 3.72 10.74 -27.17
CA THR A 135 2.79 11.18 -26.13
C THR A 135 3.02 10.37 -24.85
N TRP A 136 2.79 10.97 -23.69
CA TRP A 136 2.97 10.29 -22.41
C TRP A 136 1.98 10.74 -21.33
N VAL A 137 1.71 9.83 -20.40
CA VAL A 137 0.98 10.08 -19.16
C VAL A 137 1.78 9.48 -18.00
N GLU A 138 2.00 10.30 -16.99
CA GLU A 138 2.77 9.99 -15.80
C GLU A 138 1.91 10.25 -14.56
N TRP A 139 2.13 9.45 -13.52
CA TRP A 139 1.65 9.74 -12.17
C TRP A 139 2.84 10.11 -11.30
N GLY A 140 2.60 10.74 -10.17
CA GLY A 140 3.69 10.99 -9.23
C GLY A 140 3.24 11.27 -7.81
N VAL A 141 4.19 11.11 -6.90
CA VAL A 141 4.10 11.66 -5.54
C VAL A 141 5.22 12.67 -5.37
N LEU A 142 4.83 13.92 -5.16
CA LEU A 142 5.68 15.11 -5.31
C LEU A 142 5.83 15.79 -3.97
N LYS A 143 7.04 16.21 -3.60
CA LYS A 143 7.23 17.00 -2.38
C LYS A 143 6.71 18.41 -2.59
N LYS A 144 5.94 18.93 -1.64
CA LYS A 144 5.39 20.30 -1.70
C LYS A 144 6.46 21.36 -1.92
N GLU A 145 7.62 21.23 -1.28
CA GLU A 145 8.73 22.19 -1.37
C GLU A 145 9.34 22.29 -2.78
N ASN A 146 9.19 21.24 -3.60
CA ASN A 146 9.69 21.18 -4.98
C ASN A 146 8.58 21.48 -6.00
N GLY A 147 7.39 21.88 -5.57
CA GLY A 147 6.25 22.17 -6.45
C GLY A 147 5.94 21.00 -7.41
N LEU A 148 5.91 21.30 -8.71
CA LEU A 148 5.67 20.35 -9.80
C LEU A 148 6.92 20.08 -10.64
N ASP A 149 8.12 20.31 -10.07
CA ASP A 149 9.38 20.09 -10.77
C ASP A 149 9.54 18.64 -11.21
N ASP A 150 10.25 18.43 -12.33
CA ASP A 150 10.44 17.09 -12.88
C ASP A 150 11.40 16.22 -12.04
N GLN A 151 12.30 16.86 -11.29
CA GLN A 151 13.23 16.20 -10.38
C GLN A 151 12.69 16.25 -8.95
N GLN A 152 12.42 15.09 -8.34
CA GLN A 152 11.77 14.98 -7.04
C GLN A 152 12.59 14.13 -6.05
N PRO A 153 13.57 14.70 -5.33
CA PRO A 153 14.40 13.95 -4.39
C PRO A 153 13.61 13.35 -3.21
N GLY A 154 13.78 12.05 -2.97
CA GLY A 154 13.15 11.35 -1.84
C GLY A 154 11.65 11.09 -2.01
N ALA A 155 11.13 11.25 -3.23
CA ALA A 155 9.79 10.87 -3.63
C ALA A 155 9.87 10.11 -4.97
N PRO A 156 8.83 9.35 -5.34
CA PRO A 156 8.78 8.66 -6.65
C PRO A 156 8.87 9.59 -7.85
N GLY A 157 8.59 10.89 -7.66
CA GLY A 157 8.56 11.86 -8.75
C GLY A 157 7.53 11.49 -9.82
N TRP A 158 7.74 11.96 -11.05
CA TRP A 158 6.91 11.57 -12.19
C TRP A 158 7.36 10.22 -12.76
N SER A 159 6.44 9.26 -12.80
CA SER A 159 6.66 7.89 -13.28
C SER A 159 5.63 7.50 -14.33
N LYS A 160 6.13 6.83 -15.38
CA LYS A 160 5.33 6.28 -16.48
C LYS A 160 4.75 4.90 -16.15
N SER A 161 5.49 4.08 -15.39
CA SER A 161 5.05 2.70 -15.09
C SER A 161 3.98 2.71 -14.02
N PRO A 162 2.87 1.97 -14.14
CA PRO A 162 2.57 0.92 -15.13
C PRO A 162 1.71 1.40 -16.31
N ILE A 163 1.60 2.70 -16.54
CA ILE A 163 0.73 3.28 -17.56
C ILE A 163 1.37 3.05 -18.96
N PRO A 164 0.68 2.42 -19.92
CA PRO A 164 1.15 2.31 -21.31
C PRO A 164 1.32 3.70 -21.96
N GLN A 165 2.36 3.87 -22.77
CA GLN A 165 2.71 5.16 -23.37
C GLN A 165 2.46 5.12 -24.88
N GLY A 166 1.95 6.20 -25.46
CA GLY A 166 1.66 6.26 -26.90
C GLY A 166 0.48 5.38 -27.35
N GLU A 167 -0.31 4.87 -26.41
CA GLU A 167 -1.47 4.00 -26.68
C GLU A 167 -2.78 4.70 -26.28
N ARG A 168 -3.89 4.32 -26.94
CA ARG A 168 -5.23 4.67 -26.48
C ARG A 168 -5.68 3.62 -25.47
N ILE A 169 -6.13 4.06 -24.29
CA ILE A 169 -6.74 3.17 -23.30
C ILE A 169 -8.11 3.68 -22.90
N GLY A 170 -9.08 2.77 -22.85
CA GLY A 170 -10.35 3.03 -22.18
C GLY A 170 -10.16 3.14 -20.66
N TRP A 171 -11.25 3.32 -19.92
CA TRP A 171 -11.20 3.32 -18.46
C TRP A 171 -10.56 2.03 -17.95
N THR A 172 -9.36 2.19 -17.39
CA THR A 172 -8.51 1.10 -16.91
C THR A 172 -8.10 1.42 -15.48
N TYR A 173 -8.18 0.41 -14.62
CA TYR A 173 -7.79 0.56 -13.22
C TYR A 173 -6.28 0.32 -13.06
N PHE A 174 -5.61 1.22 -12.37
CA PHE A 174 -4.20 1.11 -12.04
C PHE A 174 -4.01 1.11 -10.53
N THR A 175 -3.02 0.34 -10.09
CA THR A 175 -2.56 0.33 -8.70
C THR A 175 -1.03 0.28 -8.70
N VAL A 176 -0.43 1.15 -7.91
CA VAL A 176 1.02 1.31 -7.82
C VAL A 176 1.45 1.37 -6.37
N THR A 177 2.54 0.69 -6.04
CA THR A 177 3.17 0.77 -4.72
C THR A 177 4.48 1.53 -4.81
N PHE A 178 4.75 2.36 -3.81
CA PHE A 178 5.95 3.18 -3.77
C PHE A 178 6.37 3.45 -2.32
N ASP A 179 7.65 3.77 -2.13
CA ASP A 179 8.20 4.10 -0.82
C ASP A 179 8.37 5.62 -0.67
N ILE A 180 8.10 6.12 0.53
CA ILE A 180 8.48 7.47 0.99
C ILE A 180 9.68 7.30 1.92
N ALA A 181 10.77 8.01 1.62
CA ALA A 181 12.00 7.92 2.41
C ALA A 181 12.05 8.93 3.56
N THR A 182 11.38 10.08 3.41
CA THR A 182 11.44 11.18 4.39
C THR A 182 10.05 11.65 4.75
N ALA A 183 9.78 11.87 6.04
CA ALA A 183 8.52 12.49 6.48
C ALA A 183 8.37 13.87 5.83
N GLY A 184 7.15 14.25 5.45
CA GLY A 184 6.91 15.57 4.90
C GLY A 184 5.56 15.76 4.24
N GLU A 185 5.40 16.93 3.64
CA GLU A 185 4.23 17.34 2.89
C GLU A 185 4.39 16.97 1.40
N TYR A 186 3.49 16.13 0.89
CA TYR A 186 3.49 15.60 -0.47
C TYR A 186 2.20 15.93 -1.23
N ARG A 187 2.18 15.69 -2.53
CA ARG A 187 0.99 15.75 -3.40
C ARG A 187 0.97 14.54 -4.30
N VAL A 188 -0.23 14.04 -4.63
CA VAL A 188 -0.43 13.06 -5.70
C VAL A 188 -0.70 13.82 -6.99
N GLY A 189 0.06 13.56 -8.03
CA GLY A 189 -0.04 14.28 -9.29
C GLY A 189 -0.17 13.41 -10.52
N PHE A 190 -0.65 14.02 -11.60
CA PHE A 190 -0.65 13.48 -12.94
C PHE A 190 -0.04 14.49 -13.93
N LYS A 191 0.79 13.98 -14.84
CA LYS A 191 1.41 14.76 -15.92
C LYS A 191 1.05 14.12 -17.25
N VAL A 192 0.68 14.93 -18.21
CA VAL A 192 0.33 14.51 -19.57
C VAL A 192 1.10 15.37 -20.56
N GLY A 193 1.68 14.77 -21.60
CA GLY A 193 2.46 15.51 -22.57
C GLY A 193 2.48 14.94 -23.97
N SER A 194 2.74 15.79 -24.95
CA SER A 194 2.88 15.45 -26.37
C SER A 194 3.96 16.32 -27.00
N ILE A 195 4.87 15.72 -27.76
CA ILE A 195 5.78 16.48 -28.66
C ILE A 195 5.27 16.53 -30.11
N THR A 196 4.02 16.09 -30.36
CA THR A 196 3.39 16.10 -31.68
C THR A 196 2.22 17.09 -31.75
N PRO A 197 1.82 17.52 -32.96
CA PRO A 197 0.62 18.36 -33.14
C PRO A 197 -0.68 17.62 -32.89
N ARG A 198 -0.65 16.28 -32.82
CA ARG A 198 -1.83 15.43 -32.74
C ARG A 198 -2.52 15.48 -31.37
N GLY A 199 -1.78 15.91 -30.35
CA GLY A 199 -2.27 16.07 -28.97
C GLY A 199 -2.68 14.77 -28.29
N VAL A 200 -2.62 14.80 -26.96
CA VAL A 200 -3.05 13.70 -26.09
C VAL A 200 -3.94 14.23 -24.98
N PHE A 201 -4.85 13.41 -24.48
CA PHE A 201 -5.58 13.67 -23.24
C PHE A 201 -5.46 12.52 -22.26
N ALA A 202 -5.61 12.84 -20.98
CA ALA A 202 -5.76 11.89 -19.88
C ALA A 202 -6.96 12.29 -19.01
N ASN A 203 -7.76 11.31 -18.62
CA ASN A 203 -8.77 11.48 -17.59
C ASN A 203 -8.50 10.55 -16.40
N VAL A 204 -8.60 11.08 -15.19
CA VAL A 204 -8.39 10.34 -13.94
C VAL A 204 -9.64 10.40 -13.07
N ASP A 205 -10.00 9.29 -12.44
CA ASP A 205 -11.11 9.20 -11.48
C ASP A 205 -10.78 8.23 -10.33
N ASN A 206 -11.49 8.36 -9.20
CA ASN A 206 -11.41 7.52 -8.01
C ASN A 206 -9.97 7.30 -7.54
N LEU A 207 -9.28 8.41 -7.33
CA LEU A 207 -7.95 8.44 -6.75
C LEU A 207 -8.04 8.00 -5.29
N VAL A 208 -7.19 7.05 -4.90
CA VAL A 208 -7.13 6.51 -3.54
C VAL A 208 -5.66 6.32 -3.17
N LEU A 209 -5.19 7.03 -2.15
CA LEU A 209 -3.88 6.84 -1.54
C LEU A 209 -4.06 6.17 -0.18
N GLU A 210 -3.33 5.09 0.07
CA GLU A 210 -3.40 4.30 1.31
C GLU A 210 -2.01 3.77 1.70
N SER A 211 -1.86 3.31 2.95
CA SER A 211 -0.68 2.54 3.34
C SER A 211 -0.64 1.22 2.56
N ALA A 212 0.51 0.85 2.02
CA ALA A 212 0.74 -0.47 1.44
C ALA A 212 1.31 -1.45 2.48
N VAL A 213 1.71 -0.96 3.65
CA VAL A 213 2.08 -1.79 4.79
C VAL A 213 0.85 -1.92 5.68
N ALA A 214 0.43 -3.16 5.91
CA ALA A 214 -0.65 -3.43 6.84
C ALA A 214 -0.17 -3.35 8.28
N LEU A 215 1.01 -3.90 8.58
CA LEU A 215 1.66 -3.87 9.89
C LEU A 215 3.18 -3.90 9.70
N SER A 216 3.92 -3.18 10.50
CA SER A 216 5.38 -3.34 10.61
C SER A 216 5.83 -3.43 12.06
N GLY A 217 7.10 -3.72 12.29
CA GLY A 217 7.68 -3.68 13.62
C GLY A 217 9.10 -4.20 13.66
N THR A 218 9.64 -4.24 14.86
CA THR A 218 10.93 -4.86 15.18
C THR A 218 10.71 -5.87 16.29
N VAL A 219 11.19 -7.10 16.07
CA VAL A 219 11.25 -8.14 17.08
C VAL A 219 12.68 -8.29 17.57
N THR A 220 12.87 -8.21 18.88
CA THR A 220 14.10 -8.68 19.53
C THR A 220 13.91 -10.13 19.95
N LEU A 221 14.71 -11.05 19.41
CA LEU A 221 14.70 -12.45 19.82
C LEU A 221 15.58 -12.57 21.07
N GLY A 222 14.96 -12.79 22.22
CA GLY A 222 15.65 -12.87 23.50
C GLY A 222 16.71 -13.97 23.51
N ASP A 223 17.86 -13.68 24.12
CA ASP A 223 18.98 -14.61 24.32
C ASP A 223 19.58 -15.20 23.03
N TYR A 224 19.23 -14.68 21.85
CA TYR A 224 19.68 -15.17 20.54
C TYR A 224 20.77 -14.29 19.93
N GLY A 225 21.94 -14.87 19.69
CA GLY A 225 23.08 -14.25 19.02
C GLY A 225 23.23 -14.61 17.53
N GLY A 226 22.39 -15.52 17.03
CA GLY A 226 22.42 -16.00 15.65
C GLY A 226 21.89 -15.01 14.60
N ASP A 227 21.81 -15.48 13.35
CA ASP A 227 21.37 -14.69 12.21
C ASP A 227 19.83 -14.57 12.14
N TYR A 228 19.31 -13.39 12.47
CA TYR A 228 17.88 -13.07 12.40
C TYR A 228 17.25 -13.37 11.03
N THR A 229 18.01 -13.28 9.93
CA THR A 229 17.45 -13.51 8.57
C THR A 229 17.06 -14.96 8.30
N ARG A 230 17.49 -15.89 9.16
CA ARG A 230 17.09 -17.31 9.14
C ARG A 230 15.81 -17.57 9.93
N GLN A 231 15.32 -16.56 10.65
CA GLN A 231 14.12 -16.66 11.48
C GLN A 231 12.92 -15.98 10.81
N SER A 232 11.74 -16.37 11.24
CA SER A 232 10.48 -15.74 10.85
C SER A 232 9.64 -15.48 12.09
N VAL A 233 8.82 -14.43 12.04
CA VAL A 233 7.81 -14.16 13.06
C VAL A 233 6.43 -14.44 12.49
N THR A 234 5.65 -15.23 13.23
CA THR A 234 4.22 -15.41 13.02
C THR A 234 3.49 -14.27 13.71
N VAL A 235 2.79 -13.49 12.92
CA VAL A 235 1.93 -12.39 13.33
C VAL A 235 0.50 -12.87 13.34
N ARG A 236 -0.17 -12.79 14.49
CA ARG A 236 -1.62 -12.99 14.62
C ARG A 236 -2.29 -11.69 15.00
N VAL A 237 -3.36 -11.34 14.28
CA VAL A 237 -4.21 -10.18 14.59
C VAL A 237 -5.37 -10.64 15.45
N LEU A 238 -5.46 -10.13 16.65
CA LEU A 238 -6.40 -10.57 17.67
C LEU A 238 -7.45 -9.51 17.95
N ASN A 239 -8.67 -9.96 18.28
CA ASN A 239 -9.68 -9.08 18.85
C ASN A 239 -9.24 -8.60 20.26
N PRO A 240 -9.16 -7.27 20.52
CA PRO A 240 -8.72 -6.74 21.82
C PRO A 240 -9.61 -7.11 23.01
N ALA A 241 -10.83 -7.60 22.76
CA ALA A 241 -11.77 -7.91 23.83
C ALA A 241 -11.40 -9.19 24.61
N ASP A 242 -10.89 -10.21 23.91
CA ASP A 242 -10.74 -11.55 24.48
C ASP A 242 -9.62 -12.40 23.86
N HIS A 243 -8.88 -11.90 22.86
CA HIS A 243 -7.80 -12.60 22.13
C HIS A 243 -8.18 -13.94 21.48
N SER A 244 -9.43 -14.39 21.63
CA SER A 244 -9.89 -15.72 21.25
C SER A 244 -10.20 -15.85 19.76
N ASP A 245 -10.41 -14.71 19.09
CA ASP A 245 -10.77 -14.60 17.69
C ASP A 245 -9.59 -14.05 16.87
N VAL A 246 -8.85 -14.97 16.23
CA VAL A 246 -7.75 -14.65 15.32
C VAL A 246 -8.32 -14.18 13.98
N LYS A 247 -8.20 -12.88 13.70
CA LYS A 247 -8.71 -12.24 12.48
C LYS A 247 -7.85 -12.51 11.26
N ALA A 248 -6.54 -12.62 11.46
CA ALA A 248 -5.57 -12.97 10.44
C ALA A 248 -4.32 -13.54 11.08
N GLU A 249 -3.62 -14.38 10.32
CA GLU A 249 -2.34 -14.97 10.70
C GLU A 249 -1.43 -14.99 9.48
N VAL A 250 -0.17 -14.57 9.67
CA VAL A 250 0.83 -14.56 8.61
C VAL A 250 2.22 -14.71 9.21
N SER A 251 3.05 -15.56 8.60
CA SER A 251 4.47 -15.66 8.94
C SER A 251 5.29 -14.84 7.95
N VAL A 252 6.15 -13.97 8.46
CA VAL A 252 7.03 -13.11 7.66
C VAL A 252 8.48 -13.27 8.10
N PRO A 253 9.45 -13.23 7.17
CA PRO A 253 10.87 -13.30 7.51
C PRO A 253 11.31 -12.04 8.25
N LEU A 254 12.29 -12.19 9.14
CA LEU A 254 12.93 -11.06 9.80
C LEU A 254 14.09 -10.53 8.95
N ALA A 255 14.33 -9.21 9.02
CA ALA A 255 15.56 -8.59 8.57
C ALA A 255 16.69 -8.81 9.58
N SER A 256 17.93 -8.48 9.21
CA SER A 256 19.13 -8.70 10.05
C SER A 256 19.11 -7.94 11.39
N ASP A 257 18.28 -6.90 11.49
CA ASP A 257 18.06 -6.10 12.70
C ASP A 257 16.76 -6.45 13.43
N GLY A 258 16.09 -7.54 13.04
CA GLY A 258 14.82 -7.99 13.61
C GLY A 258 13.59 -7.25 13.06
N ALA A 259 13.74 -6.35 12.08
CA ALA A 259 12.61 -5.68 11.45
C ALA A 259 11.75 -6.65 10.63
N TYR A 260 10.44 -6.41 10.57
CA TYR A 260 9.51 -7.16 9.72
C TYR A 260 8.41 -6.25 9.15
N GLU A 261 7.86 -6.66 8.01
CA GLU A 261 6.75 -5.98 7.35
C GLU A 261 5.71 -6.99 6.87
N VAL A 262 4.44 -6.72 7.17
CA VAL A 262 3.28 -7.39 6.61
C VAL A 262 2.62 -6.42 5.62
N THR A 263 2.65 -6.76 4.34
CA THR A 263 2.08 -5.93 3.27
C THR A 263 0.66 -6.33 2.89
N ASP A 264 0.32 -7.62 3.03
CA ASP A 264 -0.99 -8.16 2.72
C ASP A 264 -1.63 -8.78 3.95
N LEU A 265 -2.56 -8.05 4.57
CA LEU A 265 -3.32 -8.48 5.74
C LEU A 265 -4.80 -8.21 5.47
N SER A 266 -5.60 -9.28 5.41
CA SER A 266 -7.04 -9.19 5.09
C SER A 266 -7.87 -8.97 6.36
N VAL A 267 -7.69 -7.83 7.02
CA VAL A 267 -8.45 -7.43 8.22
C VAL A 267 -9.13 -6.08 8.03
N THR A 268 -10.31 -5.90 8.63
CA THR A 268 -11.00 -4.61 8.62
C THR A 268 -10.16 -3.55 9.34
N ALA A 269 -10.12 -2.31 8.85
CA ALA A 269 -9.46 -1.22 9.57
C ALA A 269 -10.01 -1.07 10.99
N GLY A 270 -9.13 -0.91 11.97
CA GLY A 270 -9.50 -0.90 13.38
C GLY A 270 -8.32 -1.04 14.31
N THR A 271 -8.58 -1.01 15.60
CA THR A 271 -7.58 -1.26 16.65
C THR A 271 -7.62 -2.72 17.05
N TYR A 272 -6.47 -3.37 17.05
CA TYR A 272 -6.28 -4.79 17.34
C TYR A 272 -5.13 -4.99 18.31
N ASP A 273 -5.10 -6.18 18.91
CA ASP A 273 -3.95 -6.64 19.67
C ASP A 273 -3.16 -7.61 18.77
N ILE A 274 -1.84 -7.52 18.77
CA ILE A 274 -0.98 -8.23 17.82
C ILE A 274 -0.14 -9.25 18.57
N ALA A 275 -0.42 -10.52 18.38
CA ALA A 275 0.42 -11.61 18.88
C ALA A 275 1.59 -11.85 17.93
N LEU A 276 2.80 -11.86 18.49
CA LEU A 276 4.04 -12.17 17.80
C LEU A 276 4.65 -13.42 18.41
N LYS A 277 4.89 -14.44 17.59
CA LYS A 277 5.54 -15.70 18.00
C LYS A 277 6.60 -16.08 16.98
N ALA A 278 7.77 -16.51 17.43
CA ALA A 278 8.83 -17.06 16.59
C ALA A 278 9.02 -18.56 16.92
N ALA A 279 9.97 -19.24 16.28
CA ALA A 279 10.10 -20.70 16.32
C ALA A 279 10.08 -21.29 17.75
N HIS A 280 11.07 -20.94 18.57
CA HIS A 280 11.23 -21.46 19.92
C HIS A 280 11.09 -20.36 21.01
N TRP A 281 10.37 -19.30 20.66
CA TRP A 281 10.06 -18.20 21.56
C TRP A 281 8.57 -18.19 21.92
N LEU A 282 8.30 -17.76 23.14
CA LEU A 282 6.95 -17.54 23.66
C LEU A 282 6.25 -16.39 22.95
N THR A 283 4.94 -16.52 22.77
CA THR A 283 4.07 -15.46 22.24
C THR A 283 4.18 -14.21 23.10
N THR A 284 4.27 -13.05 22.46
CA THR A 284 4.11 -11.74 23.09
C THR A 284 2.99 -10.96 22.39
N ILE A 285 2.08 -10.36 23.16
CA ILE A 285 0.97 -9.56 22.63
C ILE A 285 1.28 -8.07 22.77
N VAL A 286 1.20 -7.35 21.65
CA VAL A 286 1.29 -5.89 21.59
C VAL A 286 -0.12 -5.31 21.46
N PRO A 287 -0.68 -4.69 22.51
CA PRO A 287 -2.06 -4.22 22.48
C PRO A 287 -2.21 -2.86 21.78
N GLY A 288 -3.43 -2.58 21.29
CA GLY A 288 -3.82 -1.24 20.86
C GLY A 288 -3.22 -0.78 19.53
N VAL A 289 -2.88 -1.71 18.64
CA VAL A 289 -2.28 -1.41 17.34
C VAL A 289 -3.38 -1.08 16.32
N THR A 290 -3.35 0.15 15.81
CA THR A 290 -4.28 0.58 14.75
C THR A 290 -3.80 0.08 13.39
N LEU A 291 -4.61 -0.76 12.75
CA LEU A 291 -4.36 -1.31 11.43
C LEU A 291 -5.27 -0.68 10.37
N PRO A 292 -4.78 -0.57 9.12
CA PRO A 292 -3.40 -0.87 8.68
C PRO A 292 -2.44 0.29 8.96
N GLY A 293 -1.13 0.04 8.79
CA GLY A 293 -0.05 1.00 8.99
C GLY A 293 0.44 1.10 10.45
N GLY A 294 -0.10 0.28 11.34
CA GLY A 294 0.32 0.20 12.73
C GLY A 294 1.71 -0.41 12.88
N THR A 295 2.31 -0.18 14.04
CA THR A 295 3.63 -0.74 14.41
C THR A 295 3.48 -1.60 15.66
N ALA A 296 4.02 -2.82 15.65
CA ALA A 296 4.08 -3.70 16.81
C ALA A 296 5.53 -4.14 17.08
N ASN A 297 6.12 -3.63 18.16
CA ASN A 297 7.47 -3.99 18.57
C ASN A 297 7.41 -4.89 19.81
N ALA A 298 8.22 -5.94 19.84
CA ALA A 298 8.25 -6.87 20.97
C ALA A 298 9.65 -7.45 21.20
N THR A 299 9.91 -7.84 22.45
CA THR A 299 11.00 -8.74 22.80
C THR A 299 10.38 -10.09 23.13
N LEU A 300 10.73 -11.12 22.36
CA LEU A 300 10.20 -12.47 22.58
C LEU A 300 11.07 -13.23 23.58
N ARG A 301 10.42 -13.87 24.56
CA ARG A 301 11.08 -14.68 25.58
C ARG A 301 11.39 -16.06 25.01
N ASN A 302 12.57 -16.59 25.29
CA ASN A 302 13.12 -17.78 24.65
C ASN A 302 12.88 -19.04 25.52
N GLY A 303 12.87 -20.24 24.94
CA GLY A 303 12.93 -21.51 25.67
C GLY A 303 11.80 -22.51 25.38
N ASP A 304 10.87 -22.17 24.49
CA ASP A 304 9.73 -23.00 24.08
C ASP A 304 10.14 -23.89 22.88
N ILE A 305 10.95 -24.91 23.16
CA ILE A 305 11.59 -25.78 22.15
C ILE A 305 10.55 -26.60 21.40
N ASP A 306 9.51 -27.07 22.10
CA ASP A 306 8.47 -27.90 21.50
C ASP A 306 7.29 -27.11 20.91
N GLY A 307 7.21 -25.81 21.20
CA GLY A 307 6.33 -24.85 20.53
C GLY A 307 4.93 -24.79 21.13
N ASP A 308 4.72 -25.30 22.36
CA ASP A 308 3.43 -25.32 23.03
C ASP A 308 3.08 -24.02 23.79
N ASP A 309 3.97 -23.03 23.73
CA ASP A 309 3.86 -21.71 24.35
C ASP A 309 4.04 -21.69 25.88
N GLU A 310 4.72 -22.71 26.43
CA GLU A 310 5.17 -22.78 27.82
C GLU A 310 6.61 -23.33 27.90
N VAL A 311 7.43 -22.83 28.83
CA VAL A 311 8.78 -23.40 29.05
C VAL A 311 8.71 -24.44 30.18
N THR A 312 8.73 -25.71 29.82
CA THR A 312 8.50 -26.83 30.74
C THR A 312 9.65 -27.85 30.78
N LEU A 313 9.42 -28.97 31.46
CA LEU A 313 10.31 -30.12 31.42
C LEU A 313 10.32 -30.83 30.05
N PHE A 314 9.32 -30.62 29.21
CA PHE A 314 9.29 -31.21 27.87
C PHE A 314 10.32 -30.53 26.96
N ASP A 315 10.46 -29.21 27.04
CA ASP A 315 11.53 -28.45 26.39
C ASP A 315 12.90 -28.90 26.87
N PHE A 316 13.07 -29.04 28.20
CA PHE A 316 14.30 -29.57 28.75
C PHE A 316 14.62 -30.97 28.21
N GLY A 317 13.62 -31.83 28.07
CA GLY A 317 13.78 -33.15 27.47
C GLY A 317 14.24 -33.09 26.02
N ALA A 318 13.69 -32.16 25.23
CA ALA A 318 14.09 -31.92 23.86
C ALA A 318 15.53 -31.39 23.75
N LEU A 319 15.92 -30.45 24.63
CA LEU A 319 17.30 -29.96 24.73
C LEU A 319 18.27 -31.08 25.10
N ALA A 320 17.95 -31.86 26.14
CA ALA A 320 18.79 -32.95 26.62
C ALA A 320 19.00 -34.05 25.56
N ALA A 321 18.00 -34.31 24.72
CA ALA A 321 18.11 -35.26 23.61
C ALA A 321 19.06 -34.76 22.50
N ALA A 322 19.12 -33.45 22.29
CA ALA A 322 19.98 -32.81 21.31
C ALA A 322 21.35 -32.37 21.86
N PHE A 323 21.60 -32.53 23.16
CA PHE A 323 22.80 -32.02 23.82
C PHE A 323 24.11 -32.51 23.17
N GLY A 324 25.02 -31.56 22.90
CA GLY A 324 26.32 -31.77 22.26
C GLY A 324 26.25 -32.02 20.75
N SER A 325 25.10 -31.78 20.12
CA SER A 325 24.94 -31.92 18.67
C SER A 325 25.18 -30.60 17.93
N VAL A 326 25.62 -30.73 16.68
CA VAL A 326 25.77 -29.63 15.71
C VAL A 326 24.98 -29.94 14.43
N PRO A 327 24.75 -28.96 13.52
CA PRO A 327 24.09 -29.20 12.24
C PRO A 327 24.69 -30.37 11.46
N GLY A 328 23.87 -31.37 11.19
CA GLY A 328 24.24 -32.60 10.46
C GLY A 328 24.34 -33.85 11.34
N ASP A 329 24.40 -33.70 12.65
CA ASP A 329 24.31 -34.82 13.58
C ASP A 329 22.90 -35.41 13.59
N SER A 330 22.80 -36.72 13.88
CA SER A 330 21.52 -37.43 13.86
C SER A 330 20.54 -36.99 14.94
N ASN A 331 21.03 -36.40 16.03
CA ASN A 331 20.24 -35.88 17.14
C ASN A 331 20.15 -34.34 17.13
N TRP A 332 20.59 -33.67 16.07
CA TRP A 332 20.45 -32.23 15.91
C TRP A 332 18.97 -31.80 15.97
N ASN A 333 18.68 -30.86 16.85
CA ASN A 333 17.40 -30.15 16.89
C ASN A 333 17.67 -28.64 16.79
N PRO A 334 17.34 -27.97 15.67
CA PRO A 334 17.59 -26.54 15.51
C PRO A 334 16.79 -25.67 16.48
N ASN A 335 15.73 -26.20 17.11
CA ASN A 335 14.99 -25.46 18.14
C ASN A 335 15.64 -25.58 19.52
N ALA A 336 16.59 -26.50 19.72
CA ALA A 336 17.30 -26.66 20.99
C ALA A 336 18.59 -25.83 21.07
N ASP A 337 19.05 -25.29 19.94
CA ASP A 337 20.07 -24.24 19.83
C ASP A 337 19.38 -22.89 20.05
N LEU A 338 19.21 -22.54 21.32
CA LEU A 338 18.45 -21.39 21.79
C LEU A 338 19.24 -20.08 21.68
N ASP A 339 20.57 -20.15 21.80
CA ASP A 339 21.42 -18.96 21.62
C ASP A 339 21.87 -18.73 20.17
N GLY A 340 21.69 -19.74 19.30
CA GLY A 340 21.90 -19.63 17.87
C GLY A 340 23.36 -19.71 17.45
N ASP A 341 24.23 -20.30 18.26
CA ASP A 341 25.66 -20.47 17.98
C ASP A 341 25.98 -21.72 17.13
N GLU A 342 24.95 -22.46 16.70
CA GLU A 342 25.03 -23.70 15.92
C GLU A 342 25.56 -24.91 16.71
N GLU A 343 25.49 -24.91 18.05
CA GLU A 343 25.79 -26.07 18.91
C GLU A 343 24.87 -26.14 20.13
N VAL A 344 24.26 -27.31 20.42
CA VAL A 344 23.41 -27.43 21.63
C VAL A 344 24.27 -27.70 22.86
N THR A 345 24.40 -26.75 23.78
CA THR A 345 25.31 -26.80 24.92
C THR A 345 24.65 -26.46 26.27
N LEU A 346 25.48 -26.22 27.30
CA LEU A 346 25.03 -25.72 28.60
C LEU A 346 24.62 -24.23 28.53
N PHE A 347 25.00 -23.50 27.49
CA PHE A 347 24.57 -22.10 27.32
C PHE A 347 23.08 -22.04 26.96
N ASP A 348 22.60 -22.90 26.06
CA ASP A 348 21.17 -23.08 25.77
C ASP A 348 20.39 -23.51 27.01
N PHE A 349 20.94 -24.47 27.77
CA PHE A 349 20.34 -24.87 29.03
C PHE A 349 20.22 -23.70 30.01
N GLY A 350 21.20 -22.79 30.01
CA GLY A 350 21.15 -21.55 30.77
C GLY A 350 20.00 -20.63 30.36
N VAL A 351 19.71 -20.52 29.06
CA VAL A 351 18.55 -19.79 28.53
C VAL A 351 17.25 -20.42 28.99
N LEU A 352 17.10 -21.73 28.81
CA LEU A 352 15.90 -22.48 29.18
C LEU A 352 15.60 -22.36 30.68
N VAL A 353 16.59 -22.56 31.55
CA VAL A 353 16.41 -22.47 33.01
C VAL A 353 16.02 -21.06 33.45
N ARG A 354 16.51 -20.03 32.77
CA ARG A 354 16.19 -18.63 33.09
C ARG A 354 14.71 -18.32 32.86
N ASN A 355 14.10 -18.95 31.86
CA ASN A 355 12.71 -18.76 31.47
C ASN A 355 11.82 -19.94 31.90
N PHE A 356 12.31 -20.85 32.75
CA PHE A 356 11.55 -22.03 33.13
C PHE A 356 10.27 -21.69 33.89
N GLY A 357 9.15 -22.26 33.44
CA GLY A 357 7.80 -21.99 33.95
C GLY A 357 7.16 -20.70 33.41
N GLU A 358 7.82 -20.00 32.49
CA GLU A 358 7.20 -18.89 31.77
C GLU A 358 6.20 -19.41 30.73
N ILE A 359 5.13 -18.64 30.53
CA ILE A 359 4.06 -18.93 29.56
C ILE A 359 3.98 -17.74 28.60
N GLY A 360 3.66 -18.02 27.34
CA GLY A 360 3.34 -17.00 26.35
C GLY A 360 2.08 -16.21 26.71
N ASP A 361 1.99 -15.00 26.18
CA ASP A 361 0.81 -14.16 26.37
C ASP A 361 -0.42 -14.83 25.70
N GLN A 362 -1.60 -14.75 26.34
CA GLN A 362 -2.84 -15.40 25.92
C GLN A 362 -3.95 -14.43 25.56
#